data_AF-A0A935T2Z1-F1
#
_entry.id   AF-A0A935T2Z1-F1
#
_cell.length_a   1.000
_cell.length_b   1.000
_cell.length_c   1.000
_cell.angle_alpha   90.00
_cell.angle_beta   90.00
_cell.angle_gamma   90.00
#
_symmetry.space_group_name_H-M   'P 1'
#
loop_
_entity.id
_entity.type
_entity.pdbx_description
1 polymer ?
#
loop_
_entity_poly.entity_id
_entity_poly.type
_entity_poly.pdbx_seq_one_letter_code
_entity_poly.pdbx_strand_id
1 'polypeptide(L)'
;MVAAGPGEPRARSGAGTAVRDRRSPALISAIKATFGSLAKIQRCQIHKQRNILGHLPDHLHANVTAVLREAWKLGDATVAKRRLERLASSLEADHPGAAASVREGLDETLTLQELGVDGRLYVKLRTTNAIENLNSGIAWYSKNVKRWQSGSMVVRWVSSAILEAEKKFRRVTGWKDIQKLIRALTALESTEEATAERVA
;
A
#
# COMPACT_ATOMS: atom_id res chain seq x y z
N MET A 1 34.78 27.34 -1.17
CA MET A 1 34.34 26.46 -2.26
C MET A 1 34.74 25.04 -1.88
N VAL A 2 33.88 24.32 -1.15
CA VAL A 2 34.12 22.94 -0.73
C VAL A 2 33.06 22.10 -1.43
N ALA A 3 33.49 21.31 -2.41
CA ALA A 3 32.63 20.41 -3.15
C ALA A 3 32.17 19.28 -2.22
N ALA A 4 30.87 19.18 -1.99
CA ALA A 4 30.26 17.99 -1.43
C ALA A 4 30.30 16.88 -2.51
N GLY A 5 31.04 15.82 -2.24
CA GLY A 5 31.07 14.64 -3.11
C GLY A 5 29.70 13.96 -3.22
N PRO A 6 29.46 13.16 -4.28
CA PRO A 6 28.21 12.45 -4.47
C PRO A 6 28.04 11.43 -3.34
N GLY A 7 27.03 11.65 -2.50
CA GLY A 7 26.73 10.76 -1.38
C GLY A 7 26.39 9.37 -1.87
N GLU A 8 27.11 8.37 -1.35
CA GLU A 8 26.73 6.97 -1.46
C GLU A 8 25.27 6.78 -0.99
N PRO A 9 24.49 5.91 -1.65
CA PRO A 9 23.18 5.54 -1.14
C PRO A 9 23.38 4.78 0.17
N ARG A 10 23.08 5.44 1.30
CA ARG A 10 22.91 4.75 2.58
C ARG A 10 21.77 3.74 2.43
N ALA A 11 22.12 2.47 2.21
CA ALA A 11 21.20 1.36 2.38
C ALA A 11 20.70 1.40 3.83
N ARG A 12 19.42 1.76 4.02
CA ARG A 12 18.78 1.57 5.30
C ARG A 12 18.52 0.08 5.42
N SER A 13 19.31 -0.61 6.24
CA SER A 13 19.04 -1.99 6.67
C SER A 13 17.77 -1.98 7.52
N GLY A 14 16.63 -2.17 6.88
CA GLY A 14 15.33 -2.24 7.53
C GLY A 14 14.24 -2.64 6.55
N ALA A 15 13.40 -3.59 6.95
CA ALA A 15 12.22 -4.06 6.25
C ALA A 15 11.23 -2.89 6.09
N GLY A 16 10.97 -2.53 4.83
CA GLY A 16 9.99 -1.51 4.48
C GLY A 16 8.62 -2.12 4.20
N THR A 17 7.59 -1.69 4.92
CA THR A 17 6.19 -1.89 4.47
C THR A 17 5.74 -0.67 3.69
N ALA A 18 5.32 -0.86 2.44
CA ALA A 18 4.77 0.22 1.61
C ALA A 18 3.30 -0.04 1.28
N VAL A 19 2.42 0.88 1.71
CA VAL A 19 1.01 0.92 1.30
C VAL A 19 0.89 1.81 0.07
N ARG A 20 0.30 1.30 -1.03
CA ARG A 20 0.26 2.02 -2.32
C ARG A 20 -1.13 2.24 -2.90
N ASP A 21 -1.27 3.37 -3.58
CA ASP A 21 -2.48 3.90 -4.20
C ASP A 21 -2.65 3.46 -5.67
N ARG A 22 -1.62 3.69 -6.51
CA ARG A 22 -1.66 3.43 -7.96
C ARG A 22 -0.52 2.53 -8.42
N ARG A 23 -0.79 1.67 -9.42
CA ARG A 23 0.20 0.76 -10.01
C ARG A 23 1.27 1.57 -10.76
N SER A 24 2.52 1.50 -10.27
CA SER A 24 3.71 1.83 -11.04
C SER A 24 4.62 0.60 -11.04
N PRO A 25 4.68 -0.16 -12.14
CA PRO A 25 5.53 -1.35 -12.24
C PRO A 25 7.00 -1.04 -11.92
N ALA A 26 7.48 0.14 -12.34
CA ALA A 26 8.82 0.63 -12.04
C ALA A 26 9.07 0.78 -10.52
N LEU A 27 8.11 1.34 -9.77
CA LEU A 27 8.25 1.45 -8.32
C LEU A 27 8.22 0.09 -7.62
N ILE A 28 7.42 -0.88 -8.11
CA ILE A 28 7.40 -2.23 -7.54
C ILE A 28 8.75 -2.90 -7.77
N SER A 29 9.25 -2.82 -9.01
CA SER A 29 10.55 -3.35 -9.38
C SER A 29 11.67 -2.73 -8.55
N ALA A 30 11.66 -1.40 -8.37
CA ALA A 30 12.66 -0.71 -7.55
C ALA A 30 12.63 -1.17 -6.10
N ILE A 31 11.45 -1.26 -5.46
CA ILE A 31 11.37 -1.76 -4.07
C ILE A 31 11.87 -3.20 -3.96
N LYS A 32 11.47 -4.08 -4.89
CA LYS A 32 11.93 -5.47 -4.87
C LYS A 32 13.44 -5.58 -5.11
N ALA A 33 14.00 -4.75 -5.99
CA ALA A 33 15.44 -4.70 -6.24
C ALA A 33 16.23 -4.20 -5.03
N THR A 34 15.68 -3.26 -4.25
CA THR A 34 16.35 -2.71 -3.07
C THR A 34 16.20 -3.58 -1.83
N PHE A 35 15.02 -4.16 -1.61
CA PHE A 35 14.68 -4.84 -0.35
C PHE A 35 14.51 -6.37 -0.50
N GLY A 36 14.71 -6.93 -1.70
CA GLY A 36 14.68 -8.37 -1.91
C GLY A 36 13.41 -9.03 -1.36
N SER A 37 13.57 -10.07 -0.55
CA SER A 37 12.43 -10.81 0.03
C SER A 37 11.79 -10.10 1.23
N LEU A 38 12.46 -9.09 1.82
CA LEU A 38 11.93 -8.20 2.84
C LEU A 38 10.93 -7.18 2.30
N ALA A 39 10.81 -7.05 0.97
CA ALA A 39 9.87 -6.16 0.30
C ALA A 39 8.40 -6.60 0.52
N LYS A 40 7.78 -6.21 1.64
CA LYS A 40 6.35 -6.44 1.90
C LYS A 40 5.50 -5.29 1.36
N ILE A 41 4.84 -5.56 0.23
CA ILE A 41 4.02 -4.57 -0.49
C ILE A 41 2.55 -4.77 -0.14
N GLN A 42 1.90 -3.73 0.41
CA GLN A 42 0.46 -3.71 0.60
C GLN A 42 -0.20 -2.85 -0.49
N ARG A 43 -1.15 -3.43 -1.22
CA ARG A 43 -1.97 -2.73 -2.20
C ARG A 43 -3.25 -2.19 -1.54
N CYS A 44 -3.63 -0.95 -1.85
CA CYS A 44 -4.88 -0.37 -1.37
C CYS A 44 -6.08 -1.21 -1.84
N GLN A 45 -6.86 -1.73 -0.90
CA GLN A 45 -8.02 -2.56 -1.19
C GLN A 45 -9.16 -1.77 -1.84
N ILE A 46 -9.28 -0.47 -1.54
CA ILE A 46 -10.33 0.39 -2.14
C ILE A 46 -10.07 0.59 -3.64
N HIS A 47 -8.84 0.93 -4.02
CA HIS A 47 -8.49 1.06 -5.43
C HIS A 47 -8.51 -0.28 -6.14
N LYS A 48 -8.11 -1.36 -5.47
CA LYS A 48 -8.25 -2.69 -6.04
C LYS A 48 -9.71 -3.05 -6.32
N GLN A 49 -10.61 -2.78 -5.36
CA GLN A 49 -12.04 -2.99 -5.54
C GLN A 49 -12.56 -2.18 -6.74
N ARG A 50 -12.26 -0.89 -6.83
CA ARG A 50 -12.66 -0.05 -7.97
C ARG A 50 -12.17 -0.59 -9.31
N ASN A 51 -10.91 -1.05 -9.37
CA ASN A 51 -10.34 -1.63 -10.59
C ASN A 51 -11.06 -2.92 -11.00
N ILE A 52 -11.43 -3.77 -10.05
CA ILE A 52 -12.18 -5.01 -10.34
C ILE A 52 -13.59 -4.66 -10.85
N LEU A 53 -14.28 -3.77 -10.15
CA LEU A 53 -15.65 -3.34 -10.52
C LEU A 53 -15.70 -2.64 -11.88
N GLY A 54 -14.64 -1.94 -12.29
CA GLY A 54 -14.55 -1.31 -13.61
C GLY A 54 -14.61 -2.28 -14.79
N HIS A 55 -14.45 -3.59 -14.56
CA HIS A 55 -14.59 -4.64 -15.57
C HIS A 55 -15.94 -5.37 -15.51
N LEU A 56 -16.87 -4.92 -14.66
CA LEU A 56 -18.13 -5.60 -14.39
C LEU A 56 -19.32 -4.67 -14.67
N PRO A 57 -20.46 -5.22 -15.12
CA PRO A 57 -21.70 -4.46 -15.19
C PRO A 57 -22.23 -4.10 -13.79
N ASP A 58 -22.90 -2.96 -13.68
CA ASP A 58 -23.31 -2.34 -12.40
C ASP A 58 -24.13 -3.27 -11.48
N HIS A 59 -24.98 -4.11 -12.06
CA HIS A 59 -25.83 -5.03 -11.30
C HIS A 59 -25.03 -6.09 -10.51
N LEU A 60 -23.79 -6.40 -10.91
CA LEU A 60 -22.91 -7.33 -10.20
C LEU A 60 -22.08 -6.64 -9.11
N HIS A 61 -22.00 -5.31 -9.09
CA HIS A 61 -21.08 -4.59 -8.21
C HIS A 61 -21.35 -4.85 -6.73
N ALA A 62 -22.63 -4.92 -6.34
CA ALA A 62 -23.01 -5.16 -4.95
C ALA A 62 -22.55 -6.54 -4.46
N ASN A 63 -22.78 -7.59 -5.27
CA ASN A 63 -22.39 -8.96 -4.94
C ASN A 63 -20.87 -9.09 -4.84
N VAL A 64 -20.14 -8.67 -5.88
CA VAL A 64 -18.68 -8.77 -5.91
C VAL A 64 -18.04 -7.95 -4.79
N THR A 65 -18.59 -6.77 -4.49
CA THR A 65 -18.14 -5.96 -3.34
C THR A 65 -18.31 -6.70 -2.02
N ALA A 66 -19.43 -7.40 -1.82
CA ALA A 66 -19.67 -8.18 -0.60
C ALA A 66 -18.63 -9.30 -0.45
N VAL A 67 -18.40 -10.09 -1.51
CA VAL A 67 -17.42 -11.18 -1.51
C VAL A 67 -16.01 -10.67 -1.22
N LEU A 68 -15.58 -9.57 -1.87
CA LEU A 68 -14.27 -8.96 -1.62
C LEU A 68 -14.12 -8.51 -0.16
N ARG A 69 -15.14 -7.83 0.38
CA ARG A 69 -15.13 -7.34 1.76
C ARG A 69 -15.13 -8.49 2.77
N GLU A 70 -15.84 -9.57 2.51
CA GLU A 70 -15.82 -10.76 3.36
C GLU A 70 -14.44 -11.42 3.35
N ALA A 71 -13.84 -11.62 2.17
CA ALA A 71 -12.51 -12.20 2.06
C ALA A 71 -11.47 -11.37 2.83
N TRP A 72 -11.48 -10.05 2.68
CA TRP A 72 -10.57 -9.14 3.39
C TRP A 72 -10.87 -8.98 4.89
N LYS A 73 -12.02 -9.45 5.38
CA LYS A 73 -12.33 -9.44 6.82
C LYS A 73 -11.83 -10.70 7.54
N LEU A 74 -11.48 -11.76 6.81
CA LEU A 74 -10.96 -12.97 7.41
C LEU A 74 -9.62 -12.69 8.11
N GLY A 75 -9.35 -13.35 9.23
CA GLY A 75 -8.05 -13.24 9.90
C GLY A 75 -6.93 -14.04 9.22
N ASP A 76 -7.30 -15.04 8.40
CA ASP A 76 -6.37 -15.97 7.76
C ASP A 76 -6.19 -15.61 6.28
N ALA A 77 -4.95 -15.23 5.92
CA ALA A 77 -4.58 -14.86 4.55
C ALA A 77 -4.76 -16.03 3.56
N THR A 78 -4.51 -17.27 3.98
CA THR A 78 -4.66 -18.47 3.14
C THR A 78 -6.13 -18.72 2.80
N VAL A 79 -7.01 -18.57 3.79
CA VAL A 79 -8.46 -18.70 3.57
C VAL A 79 -8.96 -17.55 2.69
N ALA A 80 -8.51 -16.32 2.94
CA ALA A 80 -8.84 -15.15 2.13
C ALA A 80 -8.42 -15.33 0.66
N LYS A 81 -7.18 -15.78 0.42
CA LYS A 81 -6.65 -16.09 -0.91
C LYS A 81 -7.52 -17.11 -1.64
N ARG A 82 -7.88 -18.23 -0.99
CA ARG A 82 -8.77 -19.23 -1.60
C ARG A 82 -10.14 -18.66 -1.96
N ARG A 83 -10.71 -17.77 -1.14
CA ARG A 83 -12.00 -17.14 -1.45
C ARG A 83 -11.89 -16.20 -2.66
N LEU A 84 -10.81 -15.41 -2.74
CA LEU A 84 -10.58 -14.51 -3.87
C LEU A 84 -10.30 -15.27 -5.17
N GLU A 85 -9.56 -16.38 -5.13
CA GLU A 85 -9.36 -17.25 -6.29
C GLU A 85 -10.66 -17.90 -6.78
N ARG A 86 -11.54 -18.30 -5.86
CA ARG A 86 -12.88 -18.78 -6.21
C ARG A 86 -13.71 -17.70 -6.88
N LEU A 87 -13.66 -16.47 -6.37
CA LEU A 87 -14.31 -15.32 -7.01
C LEU A 87 -13.76 -15.11 -8.43
N ALA A 88 -12.44 -15.09 -8.60
CA ALA A 88 -11.82 -14.97 -9.92
C ALA A 88 -12.29 -16.08 -10.87
N SER A 89 -12.29 -17.33 -10.40
CA SER A 89 -12.72 -18.49 -11.19
C SER A 89 -14.20 -18.40 -11.59
N SER A 90 -15.08 -17.90 -10.71
CA SER A 90 -16.50 -17.70 -11.03
C SER A 90 -16.75 -16.60 -12.07
N LEU A 91 -15.83 -15.63 -12.18
CA LEU A 91 -15.92 -14.53 -13.13
C LEU A 91 -15.24 -14.86 -14.47
N GLU A 92 -14.48 -15.95 -14.56
CA GLU A 92 -13.59 -16.23 -15.70
C GLU A 92 -14.34 -16.32 -17.03
N ALA A 93 -15.48 -17.01 -17.05
CA ALA A 93 -16.23 -17.29 -18.28
C ALA A 93 -16.87 -16.01 -18.86
N ASP A 94 -17.59 -15.26 -18.03
CA ASP A 94 -18.38 -14.11 -18.49
C ASP A 94 -17.59 -12.79 -18.43
N HIS A 95 -16.61 -12.70 -17.52
CA HIS A 95 -15.89 -11.47 -17.19
C HIS A 95 -14.37 -11.72 -16.97
N PRO A 96 -13.64 -12.21 -17.99
CA PRO A 96 -12.23 -12.57 -17.86
C PRO A 96 -11.34 -11.38 -17.44
N GLY A 97 -11.69 -10.15 -17.84
CA GLY A 97 -10.98 -8.94 -17.38
C GLY A 97 -11.12 -8.70 -15.88
N ALA A 98 -12.30 -8.97 -15.30
CA ALA A 98 -12.51 -8.88 -13.86
C ALA A 98 -11.77 -10.00 -13.12
N ALA A 99 -11.79 -11.22 -13.63
CA ALA A 99 -11.04 -12.35 -13.07
C ALA A 99 -9.52 -12.10 -13.07
N ALA A 100 -8.97 -11.66 -14.20
CA ALA A 100 -7.57 -11.25 -14.32
C ALA A 100 -7.23 -10.12 -13.35
N SER A 101 -8.12 -9.12 -13.22
CA SER A 101 -7.98 -8.06 -12.24
C SER A 101 -7.97 -8.65 -10.82
N VAL A 102 -8.88 -9.53 -10.41
CA VAL A 102 -8.85 -10.13 -9.06
C VAL A 102 -7.50 -10.80 -8.76
N ARG A 103 -6.95 -11.61 -9.68
CA ARG A 103 -5.67 -12.30 -9.49
C ARG A 103 -4.46 -11.35 -9.49
N GLU A 104 -4.53 -10.25 -10.23
CA GLU A 104 -3.44 -9.29 -10.37
C GLU A 104 -3.11 -8.58 -9.04
N GLY A 105 -1.99 -8.94 -8.42
CA GLY A 105 -1.60 -8.36 -7.13
C GLY A 105 -2.51 -8.78 -5.98
N LEU A 106 -3.15 -9.95 -6.09
CA LEU A 106 -3.99 -10.54 -5.06
C LEU A 106 -3.24 -10.68 -3.73
N ASP A 107 -2.04 -11.25 -3.77
CA ASP A 107 -1.17 -11.43 -2.59
C ASP A 107 -0.85 -10.09 -1.92
N GLU A 108 -0.61 -9.03 -2.71
CA GLU A 108 -0.34 -7.69 -2.21
C GLU A 108 -1.55 -7.10 -1.44
N THR A 109 -2.78 -7.59 -1.66
CA THR A 109 -3.95 -7.14 -0.88
C THR A 109 -4.05 -7.81 0.48
N LEU A 110 -3.36 -8.93 0.68
CA LEU A 110 -3.41 -9.80 1.86
C LEU A 110 -2.17 -9.66 2.76
N THR A 111 -1.14 -8.91 2.32
CA THR A 111 0.13 -8.70 3.05
C THR A 111 -0.07 -8.33 4.52
N LEU A 112 -1.03 -7.46 4.86
CA LEU A 112 -1.30 -7.11 6.25
C LEU A 112 -1.84 -8.29 7.08
N GLN A 113 -2.64 -9.17 6.49
CA GLN A 113 -3.14 -10.39 7.16
C GLN A 113 -2.00 -11.39 7.37
N GLU A 114 -1.10 -11.53 6.38
CA GLU A 114 0.11 -12.36 6.50
C GLU A 114 1.04 -11.87 7.62
N LEU A 115 1.12 -10.54 7.82
CA LEU A 115 1.87 -9.92 8.91
C LEU A 115 1.13 -9.94 10.26
N GLY A 116 -0.05 -10.56 10.34
CA GLY A 116 -0.85 -10.64 11.56
C GLY A 116 -1.41 -9.30 12.04
N VAL A 117 -1.54 -8.31 11.14
CA VAL A 117 -2.11 -7.01 11.48
C VAL A 117 -3.63 -7.08 11.43
N ASP A 118 -4.26 -6.79 12.56
CA ASP A 118 -5.71 -6.90 12.75
C ASP A 118 -6.35 -5.60 13.26
N GLY A 119 -7.66 -5.69 13.53
CA GLY A 119 -8.43 -4.66 14.22
C GLY A 119 -8.40 -3.27 13.54
N ARG A 120 -8.23 -2.23 14.37
CA ARG A 120 -8.30 -0.83 13.92
C ARG A 120 -7.11 -0.42 13.06
N LEU A 121 -5.94 -0.97 13.32
CA LEU A 121 -4.74 -0.68 12.53
C LEU A 121 -4.89 -1.24 11.12
N TYR A 122 -5.38 -2.48 10.99
CA TYR A 122 -5.69 -3.09 9.70
C TYR A 122 -6.62 -2.21 8.84
N VAL A 123 -7.71 -1.72 9.42
CA VAL A 123 -8.67 -0.84 8.74
C VAL A 123 -8.01 0.44 8.20
N LYS A 124 -6.98 0.96 8.87
CA LYS A 124 -6.26 2.16 8.43
C LYS A 124 -5.18 1.88 7.41
N LEU A 125 -4.44 0.78 7.54
CA LEU A 125 -3.30 0.46 6.66
C LEU A 125 -3.72 -0.21 5.35
N ARG A 126 -4.91 -0.83 5.28
CA ARG A 126 -5.39 -1.47 4.04
C ARG A 126 -5.88 -0.47 2.99
N THR A 127 -5.97 0.82 3.32
CA THR A 127 -6.40 1.89 2.43
C THR A 127 -5.40 3.03 2.40
N THR A 128 -5.54 3.91 1.41
CA THR A 128 -4.69 5.09 1.21
C THR A 128 -5.31 6.37 1.76
N ASN A 129 -6.39 6.27 2.53
CA ASN A 129 -7.17 7.42 3.01
C ASN A 129 -6.32 8.46 3.76
N ALA A 130 -5.31 8.04 4.53
CA ALA A 130 -4.44 8.98 5.25
C ALA A 130 -3.61 9.84 4.30
N ILE A 131 -3.10 9.23 3.22
CA ILE A 131 -2.31 9.91 2.19
C ILE A 131 -3.23 10.76 1.31
N GLU A 132 -4.39 10.25 0.93
CA GLU A 132 -5.40 10.98 0.14
C GLU A 132 -5.90 12.23 0.87
N ASN A 133 -6.08 12.15 2.20
CA ASN A 133 -6.46 13.29 3.02
C ASN A 133 -5.36 14.37 3.03
N LEU A 134 -4.08 13.96 3.17
CA LEU A 134 -2.96 14.89 3.06
C LEU A 134 -2.88 15.53 1.67
N ASN A 135 -2.96 14.73 0.61
CA ASN A 135 -2.92 15.22 -0.77
C ASN A 135 -4.06 16.19 -1.07
N SER A 136 -5.26 15.92 -0.54
CA SER A 136 -6.41 16.82 -0.63
C SER A 136 -6.15 18.14 0.10
N GLY A 137 -5.49 18.09 1.27
CA GLY A 137 -5.02 19.28 1.97
C GLY A 137 -4.05 20.10 1.13
N ILE A 138 -3.01 19.46 0.56
CA ILE A 138 -2.03 20.11 -0.31
C ILE A 138 -2.72 20.79 -1.50
N ALA A 139 -3.64 20.09 -2.16
CA ALA A 139 -4.42 20.64 -3.27
C ALA A 139 -5.27 21.84 -2.82
N TRP A 140 -5.88 21.79 -1.64
CA TRP A 140 -6.66 22.90 -1.10
C TRP A 140 -5.82 24.14 -0.80
N TYR A 141 -4.66 24.00 -0.15
CA TYR A 141 -3.78 25.13 0.19
C TYR A 141 -3.17 25.77 -1.07
N SER A 142 -2.90 24.97 -2.10
CA SER A 142 -2.29 25.44 -3.36
C SER A 142 -3.32 25.85 -4.43
N LYS A 143 -4.64 25.71 -4.19
CA LYS A 143 -5.69 25.91 -5.20
C LYS A 143 -5.69 27.30 -5.85
N ASN A 144 -5.22 28.32 -5.13
CA ASN A 144 -5.19 29.71 -5.60
C ASN A 144 -3.91 30.06 -6.38
N VAL A 145 -2.91 29.18 -6.37
CA VAL A 145 -1.67 29.37 -7.14
C VAL A 145 -1.94 28.98 -8.58
N LYS A 146 -2.16 29.98 -9.45
CA LYS A 146 -2.45 29.76 -10.87
C LYS A 146 -1.21 29.79 -11.76
N ARG A 147 -0.15 30.49 -11.33
CA ARG A 147 1.08 30.68 -12.10
C ARG A 147 2.27 30.10 -11.36
N TRP A 148 2.66 28.88 -11.74
CA TRP A 148 3.84 28.19 -11.22
C TRP A 148 5.07 28.62 -12.02
N GLN A 149 6.08 29.17 -11.35
CA GLN A 149 7.24 29.78 -12.01
C GLN A 149 8.50 28.90 -11.99
N SER A 150 8.61 27.99 -11.03
CA SER A 150 9.80 27.13 -10.87
C SER A 150 9.51 25.92 -9.99
N GLY A 151 10.38 24.90 -10.07
CA GLY A 151 10.35 23.77 -9.13
C GLY A 151 10.56 24.21 -7.67
N SER A 152 11.39 25.23 -7.42
CA SER A 152 11.58 25.77 -6.08
C SER A 152 10.32 26.44 -5.52
N MET A 153 9.49 27.04 -6.37
CA MET A 153 8.18 27.55 -5.99
C MET A 153 7.23 26.40 -5.60
N VAL A 154 7.21 25.31 -6.37
CA VAL A 154 6.41 24.11 -6.05
C VAL A 154 6.79 23.54 -4.70
N VAL A 155 8.09 23.31 -4.46
CA VAL A 155 8.58 22.77 -3.18
C VAL A 155 8.16 23.66 -2.01
N ARG A 156 8.32 24.99 -2.11
CA ARG A 156 7.91 25.91 -1.04
C ARG A 156 6.40 25.82 -0.74
N TRP A 157 5.56 25.86 -1.77
CA TRP A 157 4.10 25.78 -1.56
C TRP A 157 3.67 24.44 -0.99
N VAL A 158 4.22 23.33 -1.49
CA VAL A 158 3.91 22.00 -0.98
C VAL A 158 4.39 21.85 0.46
N SER A 159 5.61 22.26 0.79
CA SER A 159 6.14 22.23 2.16
C SER A 159 5.29 23.07 3.11
N SER A 160 4.94 24.30 2.75
CA SER A 160 4.06 25.15 3.57
C SER A 160 2.67 24.53 3.74
N ALA A 161 2.12 23.91 2.70
CA ALA A 161 0.84 23.22 2.78
C ALA A 161 0.88 21.99 3.70
N ILE A 162 1.99 21.24 3.69
CA ILE A 162 2.20 20.10 4.60
C ILE A 162 2.28 20.59 6.05
N LEU A 163 3.05 21.65 6.34
CA LEU A 163 3.14 22.23 7.68
C LEU A 163 1.78 22.71 8.21
N GLU A 164 0.93 23.26 7.33
CA GLU A 164 -0.41 23.68 7.71
C GLU A 164 -1.38 22.50 7.89
N ALA A 165 -1.25 21.45 7.07
CA ALA A 165 -2.02 20.22 7.22
C ALA A 165 -1.65 19.46 8.50
N GLU A 166 -0.36 19.43 8.86
CA GLU A 166 0.19 18.74 10.04
C GLU A 166 -0.49 19.19 11.34
N LYS A 167 -0.83 20.48 11.46
CA LYS A 167 -1.53 21.05 12.64
C LYS A 167 -2.85 20.34 12.96
N LYS A 168 -3.48 19.70 11.97
CA LYS A 168 -4.76 18.99 12.11
C LYS A 168 -4.59 17.47 12.21
N PHE A 169 -3.36 16.96 12.18
CA PHE A 169 -3.11 15.53 12.24
C PHE A 169 -3.54 14.96 13.59
N ARG A 170 -4.16 13.79 13.52
CA ARG A 170 -4.57 13.01 14.68
C ARG A 170 -3.79 11.72 14.69
N ARG A 171 -3.52 11.21 15.88
CA ARG A 171 -2.89 9.89 16.04
C ARG A 171 -3.71 8.83 15.32
N VAL A 172 -3.04 7.94 14.59
CA VAL A 172 -3.69 6.85 13.87
C VAL A 172 -4.47 5.96 14.84
N THR A 173 -5.73 5.70 14.52
CA THR A 173 -6.55 4.78 15.31
C THR A 173 -5.97 3.37 15.24
N GLY A 174 -5.76 2.72 16.39
CA GLY A 174 -5.06 1.43 16.45
C GLY A 174 -3.53 1.54 16.51
N TRP A 175 -2.96 2.74 16.71
CA TRP A 175 -1.49 2.93 16.80
C TRP A 175 -0.79 2.03 17.81
N LYS A 176 -1.47 1.58 18.89
CA LYS A 176 -0.87 0.67 19.88
C LYS A 176 -0.46 -0.67 19.24
N ASP A 177 -1.20 -1.11 18.22
CA ASP A 177 -0.93 -2.33 17.48
C ASP A 177 0.25 -2.17 16.50
N ILE A 178 0.82 -0.96 16.33
CA ILE A 178 1.98 -0.76 15.44
C ILE A 178 3.18 -1.60 15.91
N GLN A 179 3.28 -1.88 17.21
CA GLN A 179 4.32 -2.74 17.76
C GLN A 179 4.20 -4.18 17.27
N LYS A 180 2.99 -4.66 16.97
CA LYS A 180 2.80 -5.99 16.35
C LYS A 180 3.39 -6.01 14.94
N LEU A 181 3.10 -4.97 14.15
CA LEU A 181 3.66 -4.82 12.80
C LEU A 181 5.18 -4.75 12.83
N ILE A 182 5.77 -3.94 13.73
CA ILE A 182 7.22 -3.84 13.89
C ILE A 182 7.82 -5.21 14.20
N ARG A 183 7.26 -5.95 15.17
CA ARG A 183 7.73 -7.31 15.50
C ARG A 183 7.64 -8.28 14.33
N ALA A 184 6.55 -8.24 13.56
CA ALA A 184 6.39 -9.09 12.38
C ALA A 184 7.45 -8.78 11.31
N LEU A 185 7.77 -7.51 11.09
CA LEU A 185 8.81 -7.09 10.16
C LEU A 185 10.22 -7.46 10.64
N THR A 186 10.53 -7.25 11.92
CA THR A 186 11.82 -7.65 12.49
C THR A 186 12.02 -9.17 12.45
N ALA A 187 10.97 -9.96 12.69
CA ALA A 187 11.06 -11.41 12.56
C ALA A 187 11.38 -11.85 11.12
N LEU A 188 10.88 -11.14 10.11
CA LEU A 188 11.22 -11.38 8.71
C LEU A 188 12.69 -11.05 8.42
N GLU A 189 13.20 -9.93 8.94
CA GLU A 189 14.62 -9.56 8.84
C GLU A 189 15.51 -10.67 9.43
N SER A 190 15.24 -11.09 10.67
CA SER A 190 16.03 -12.14 11.33
C SER A 190 15.97 -13.49 10.62
N THR A 191 14.82 -13.81 10.01
CA THR A 191 14.68 -15.04 9.22
C THR A 191 15.52 -14.96 7.95
N GLU A 192 15.56 -13.80 7.29
CA GLU A 192 16.35 -13.61 6.07
C GLU A 192 17.85 -13.68 6.37
N GLU A 193 18.30 -13.04 7.46
CA GLU A 193 19.69 -13.11 7.95
C GLU A 193 20.10 -14.56 8.23
N ALA A 194 19.26 -15.31 8.94
CA ALA A 194 19.51 -16.73 9.22
C ALA A 194 19.54 -17.60 7.97
N THR A 195 18.74 -17.28 6.93
CA THR A 195 18.82 -17.98 5.64
C THR A 195 20.06 -17.61 4.85
N ALA A 196 20.50 -16.36 4.89
CA ALA A 196 21.73 -15.91 4.24
C ALA A 196 22.96 -16.59 4.84
N GLU A 197 23.01 -16.72 6.17
CA GLU A 197 24.10 -17.39 6.90
C GLU A 197 24.13 -18.91 6.64
N ARG A 198 22.99 -19.55 6.36
CA ARG A 198 22.93 -20.99 6.03
C ARG A 198 23.32 -21.34 4.60
N VAL A 199 23.28 -20.36 3.69
CA VAL A 199 23.57 -20.54 2.26
C VAL A 199 25.01 -20.13 1.91
N ALA A 200 25.65 -19.32 2.76
CA ALA A 200 27.06 -18.96 2.70
C ALA A 200 27.97 -20.10 3.19
#